data_AF-A0A822B2Q2-F1
#
_entry.id   AF-A0A822B2Q2-F1
#
_cell.length_a   1.000
_cell.length_b   1.000
_cell.length_c   1.000
_cell.angle_alpha   90.00
_cell.angle_beta   90.00
_cell.angle_gamma   90.00
#
_symmetry.space_group_name_H-M   'P 1'
#
loop_
_entity.id
_entity.type
_entity.pdbx_description
1 polymer ?
#
loop_
_entity_poly.entity_id
_entity_poly.type
_entity_poly.pdbx_seq_one_letter_code
_entity_poly.pdbx_strand_id
1 'polypeptide(L)'
;MDVLATEYDQIDWGIVGIGVRSVDKSISTVLQAQGGLYTLISKGSVETDINVRIIGSIIGYIFAPDEPERALATLMHPDTKIVSMTITVSGYDIDMTNIDIQHDLQHP
;
A
#
# COMPACT_ATOMS: atom_id res chain seq x y z
N MET A 1 7.62 10.13 -8.06
CA MET A 1 8.50 10.58 -6.95
C MET A 1 7.73 11.53 -6.04
N ASP A 2 8.12 11.65 -4.78
CA ASP A 2 7.45 12.49 -3.76
C ASP A 2 8.52 13.29 -2.98
N VAL A 3 8.14 14.04 -1.94
CA VAL A 3 8.97 15.00 -1.19
C VAL A 3 10.38 14.50 -0.88
N LEU A 4 10.54 13.27 -0.37
CA LEU A 4 11.86 12.71 -0.05
C LEU A 4 12.79 12.66 -1.26
N ALA A 5 12.27 12.25 -2.41
CA ALA A 5 13.04 12.17 -3.64
C ALA A 5 13.25 13.55 -4.28
N THR A 6 12.25 14.45 -4.22
CA THR A 6 12.34 15.75 -4.91
C THR A 6 13.08 16.82 -4.12
N GLU A 7 13.01 16.79 -2.79
CA GLU A 7 13.58 17.81 -1.90
C GLU A 7 14.85 17.33 -1.18
N TYR A 8 15.01 16.01 -0.99
CA TYR A 8 16.12 15.43 -0.22
C TYR A 8 16.97 14.42 -1.01
N ASP A 9 16.71 14.25 -2.31
CA ASP A 9 17.41 13.32 -3.22
C ASP A 9 17.43 11.86 -2.70
N GLN A 10 16.43 11.48 -1.90
CA GLN A 10 16.28 10.13 -1.36
C GLN A 10 15.40 9.29 -2.29
N ILE A 11 16.01 8.69 -3.30
CA ILE A 11 15.31 7.89 -4.32
C ILE A 11 15.17 6.40 -3.96
N ASP A 12 15.85 5.95 -2.90
CA ASP A 12 15.88 4.54 -2.49
C ASP A 12 14.63 4.10 -1.70
N TRP A 13 13.73 5.04 -1.40
CA TRP A 13 12.50 4.79 -0.64
C TRP A 13 11.27 4.83 -1.55
N GLY A 14 10.81 3.65 -1.94
CA GLY A 14 9.54 3.42 -2.63
C GLY A 14 8.58 2.55 -1.82
N ILE A 15 7.31 2.56 -2.20
CA ILE A 15 6.23 1.80 -1.55
C ILE A 15 5.72 0.73 -2.52
N VAL A 16 5.65 -0.52 -2.06
CA VAL A 16 4.85 -1.56 -2.71
C VAL A 16 3.57 -1.74 -1.90
N GLY A 17 2.42 -1.42 -2.49
CA GLY A 17 1.12 -1.66 -1.87
C GLY A 17 0.75 -3.13 -1.88
N ILE A 18 0.14 -3.63 -0.80
CA ILE A 18 -0.39 -4.99 -0.72
C ILE A 18 -1.86 -4.91 -0.33
N GLY A 19 -2.75 -5.38 -1.22
CA GLY A 19 -4.18 -5.55 -0.94
C GLY A 19 -4.48 -6.99 -0.56
N VAL A 20 -5.30 -7.18 0.48
CA VAL A 20 -5.63 -8.51 1.04
C VAL A 20 -7.12 -8.82 1.00
N ARG A 21 -7.97 -7.81 0.77
CA ARG A 21 -9.43 -7.97 0.69
C ARG A 21 -9.89 -7.87 -0.76
N SER A 22 -10.93 -8.60 -1.14
CA SER A 22 -11.47 -8.59 -2.51
C SER A 22 -11.74 -7.20 -3.09
N VAL A 23 -12.14 -6.24 -2.26
CA VAL A 23 -12.36 -4.83 -2.66
C VAL A 23 -11.10 -4.15 -3.19
N ASP A 24 -9.92 -4.60 -2.74
CA ASP A 24 -8.60 -4.05 -3.11
C ASP A 24 -8.19 -4.44 -4.53
N LYS A 25 -8.87 -5.42 -5.15
CA LYS A 25 -8.55 -5.84 -6.53
C LYS A 25 -8.73 -4.68 -7.52
N SER A 26 -9.76 -3.87 -7.32
CA SER A 26 -10.07 -2.73 -8.17
C SER A 26 -8.93 -1.70 -8.18
N ILE A 27 -8.43 -1.32 -7.01
CA ILE A 27 -7.36 -0.34 -6.89
C ILE A 27 -6.01 -0.90 -7.36
N SER A 28 -5.76 -2.20 -7.18
CA SER A 28 -4.60 -2.88 -7.76
C SER A 28 -4.54 -2.66 -9.28
N THR A 29 -5.65 -2.89 -9.98
CA THR A 29 -5.74 -2.72 -11.43
C THR A 29 -5.51 -1.28 -11.84
N VAL A 30 -6.12 -0.32 -11.15
CA VAL A 30 -6.01 1.11 -11.45
C VAL A 30 -4.58 1.63 -11.24
N LEU A 31 -3.94 1.28 -10.12
CA LEU A 31 -2.59 1.73 -9.83
C LEU A 31 -1.57 1.09 -10.77
N GLN A 32 -1.68 -0.21 -11.05
CA GLN A 32 -0.80 -0.87 -12.01
C GLN A 32 -0.90 -0.25 -13.41
N ALA A 33 -2.13 0.02 -13.88
CA ALA A 33 -2.36 0.65 -15.19
C ALA A 33 -1.75 2.06 -15.32
N GLN A 34 -1.55 2.76 -14.19
CA GLN A 34 -0.96 4.10 -14.14
C GLN A 34 0.52 4.10 -13.73
N GLY A 35 1.17 2.94 -13.61
CA GLY A 35 2.55 2.85 -13.13
C GLY A 35 2.72 3.34 -11.68
N GLY A 36 1.69 3.17 -10.85
CA GLY A 36 1.67 3.59 -9.44
C GLY A 36 1.38 5.08 -9.22
N LEU A 37 1.15 5.86 -10.28
CA LEU A 37 0.88 7.28 -10.18
C LEU A 37 -0.55 7.57 -9.71
N TYR A 38 -0.71 8.60 -8.88
CA TYR A 38 -2.01 9.15 -8.50
C TYR A 38 -1.93 10.65 -8.26
N THR A 39 -3.08 11.34 -8.29
CA THR A 39 -3.16 12.78 -8.04
C THR A 39 -3.57 13.04 -6.59
N LEU A 40 -2.75 13.80 -5.86
CA LEU A 40 -3.10 14.36 -4.56
C LEU A 40 -3.64 15.77 -4.75
N ILE A 41 -4.85 16.01 -4.25
CA ILE A 41 -5.47 17.34 -4.21
C ILE A 41 -5.62 17.74 -2.74
N SER A 42 -4.86 18.73 -2.30
CA SER A 42 -4.96 19.32 -0.97
C SER A 42 -5.82 20.59 -1.04
N LYS A 43 -6.78 20.73 -0.12
CA LYS A 43 -7.68 21.88 -0.03
C LYS A 43 -7.61 22.50 1.37
N GLY A 44 -7.31 23.79 1.43
CA GLY A 44 -7.32 24.57 2.66
C GLY A 44 -8.69 25.12 3.02
N SER A 45 -8.72 25.99 4.03
CA SER A 45 -9.97 26.59 4.55
C SER A 45 -10.58 27.66 3.64
N VAL A 46 -9.83 28.12 2.64
CA VAL A 46 -10.31 29.09 1.62
C VAL A 46 -10.23 28.45 0.24
N GLU A 47 -11.17 28.82 -0.64
CA GLU A 47 -11.31 28.17 -1.96
C GLU A 47 -10.10 28.34 -2.87
N THR A 48 -9.29 29.38 -2.67
CA THR A 48 -8.06 29.62 -3.43
C THR A 48 -6.86 28.79 -2.94
N ASP A 49 -6.98 28.11 -1.80
CA ASP A 49 -5.92 27.27 -1.24
C ASP A 49 -6.06 25.82 -1.73
N ILE A 50 -5.85 25.63 -3.03
CA ILE A 50 -5.87 24.31 -3.67
C ILE A 50 -4.49 24.01 -4.24
N ASN A 51 -3.91 22.90 -3.81
CA ASN A 51 -2.65 22.38 -4.34
C ASN A 51 -2.88 21.02 -4.99
N VAL A 52 -2.36 20.83 -6.21
CA VAL A 52 -2.50 19.60 -6.98
C VAL A 52 -1.11 19.07 -7.31
N ARG A 53 -0.84 17.81 -6.96
CA ARG A 53 0.44 17.14 -7.22
C ARG A 53 0.23 15.74 -7.75
N ILE A 54 1.08 15.30 -8.67
CA ILE A 54 1.20 13.90 -9.06
C ILE A 54 2.15 13.24 -8.07
N ILE A 55 1.69 12.19 -7.41
CA ILE A 55 2.50 11.38 -6.50
C ILE A 55 2.91 10.10 -7.22
N GLY A 56 4.15 9.69 -7.01
CA GLY A 56 4.69 8.45 -7.55
C GLY A 56 5.70 7.81 -6.60
N SER A 57 5.36 7.77 -5.32
CA SER A 57 6.09 7.00 -4.30
C SER A 57 5.65 5.55 -4.25
N ILE A 58 4.45 5.22 -4.75
CA ILE A 58 4.02 3.84 -4.99
C ILE A 58 4.69 3.34 -6.27
N ILE A 59 5.59 2.37 -6.13
CA ILE A 59 6.37 1.79 -7.24
C ILE A 59 5.82 0.42 -7.68
N GLY A 60 4.85 -0.13 -6.94
CA GLY A 60 4.17 -1.37 -7.26
C GLY A 60 2.94 -1.60 -6.40
N TYR A 61 2.06 -2.50 -6.84
CA TYR A 61 0.92 -2.96 -6.07
C TYR A 61 0.68 -4.44 -6.32
N ILE A 62 0.51 -5.22 -5.26
CA ILE A 62 0.27 -6.66 -5.30
C ILE A 62 -1.10 -6.93 -4.68
N PHE A 63 -1.93 -7.69 -5.38
CA PHE A 63 -3.16 -8.23 -4.80
C PHE A 63 -2.86 -9.64 -4.29
N ALA A 64 -2.64 -9.76 -2.97
CA ALA A 64 -2.11 -10.97 -2.35
C ALA A 64 -2.96 -12.23 -2.57
N PRO A 65 -4.31 -12.19 -2.60
CA PRO A 65 -5.10 -13.39 -2.87
C PRO A 65 -4.82 -14.04 -4.23
N ASP A 66 -4.38 -13.28 -5.24
CA ASP A 66 -4.01 -13.82 -6.55
C ASP A 66 -2.51 -14.16 -6.64
N GLU A 67 -1.67 -13.46 -5.87
CA GLU A 67 -0.20 -13.57 -5.93
C GLU A 67 0.42 -13.70 -4.52
N PRO A 68 0.07 -14.73 -3.71
CA PRO A 68 0.48 -14.82 -2.32
C PRO A 68 1.99 -15.00 -2.16
N GLU A 69 2.61 -15.81 -3.02
CA GLU A 69 4.06 -16.03 -3.01
C GLU A 69 4.84 -14.74 -3.31
N ARG A 70 4.33 -13.91 -4.24
CA ARG A 70 4.96 -12.63 -4.58
C ARG A 70 4.82 -11.61 -3.46
N ALA A 71 3.68 -11.58 -2.78
CA ALA A 71 3.49 -10.76 -1.59
C ALA A 71 4.49 -11.16 -0.49
N LEU A 72 4.60 -12.46 -0.19
CA LEU A 72 5.55 -12.99 0.79
C LEU A 72 7.01 -12.69 0.41
N ALA A 73 7.39 -12.93 -0.85
CA ALA A 73 8.73 -12.62 -1.36
C ALA A 73 9.06 -11.13 -1.24
N THR A 74 8.09 -10.24 -1.46
CA THR A 74 8.26 -8.79 -1.28
C THR A 74 8.48 -8.45 0.19
N LEU A 75 7.71 -9.04 1.11
CA LEU A 75 7.84 -8.81 2.55
C LEU A 75 9.20 -9.28 3.09
N MET A 76 9.76 -10.36 2.53
CA MET A 76 11.05 -10.92 2.93
C MET A 76 12.25 -10.34 2.16
N HIS A 77 12.02 -9.47 1.18
CA HIS A 77 13.09 -8.94 0.35
C HIS A 77 14.07 -8.10 1.19
N PRO A 78 15.40 -8.21 1.01
CA PRO A 78 16.37 -7.46 1.81
C PRO A 78 16.19 -5.94 1.72
N ASP A 79 15.62 -5.43 0.63
CA ASP A 79 15.33 -3.99 0.47
C ASP A 79 14.05 -3.54 1.18
N THR A 80 13.19 -4.47 1.61
CA THR A 80 12.01 -4.15 2.42
C THR A 80 12.44 -3.88 3.86
N LYS A 81 12.62 -2.60 4.19
CA LYS A 81 13.06 -2.18 5.53
C LYS A 81 11.92 -1.89 6.50
N ILE A 82 10.74 -1.56 5.98
CA ILE A 82 9.58 -1.12 6.77
C ILE A 82 8.31 -1.77 6.22
N VAL A 83 7.46 -2.28 7.12
CA VAL A 83 6.08 -2.65 6.82
C VAL A 83 5.15 -1.67 7.54
N SER A 84 4.45 -0.83 6.80
CA SER A 84 3.43 0.10 7.31
C SER A 84 2.03 -0.42 6.99
N MET A 85 1.06 -0.19 7.88
CA MET A 85 -0.28 -0.76 7.76
C MET A 85 -1.39 0.27 8.00
N THR A 86 -2.38 0.31 7.10
CA THR A 86 -3.60 1.12 7.24
C THR A 86 -4.83 0.21 7.22
N ILE A 87 -4.86 -0.78 8.12
CA ILE A 87 -5.84 -1.86 8.16
C ILE A 87 -7.11 -1.54 8.96
N THR A 88 -7.30 -0.28 9.36
CA THR A 88 -8.30 0.19 10.34
C THR A 88 -8.11 -0.41 11.74
N VAL A 89 -8.88 0.05 12.73
CA VAL A 89 -8.79 -0.46 14.12
C VAL A 89 -9.14 -1.95 14.19
N SER A 90 -10.17 -2.39 13.47
CA SER A 90 -10.60 -3.78 13.47
C SER A 90 -9.63 -4.73 12.76
N GLY A 91 -8.63 -4.21 12.04
CA GLY A 91 -7.63 -5.05 11.38
C GLY A 91 -6.62 -5.68 12.34
N TYR A 92 -6.52 -5.19 13.58
CA TYR A 92 -5.62 -5.74 14.62
C TYR A 92 -6.28 -6.85 15.44
N ASP A 93 -7.22 -7.59 14.85
CA ASP A 93 -8.01 -8.57 15.59
C ASP A 93 -7.11 -9.59 16.31
N ILE A 94 -7.43 -9.84 17.57
CA ILE A 94 -6.74 -10.78 18.47
C ILE A 94 -7.70 -11.86 19.00
N ASP A 95 -8.96 -11.86 18.55
CA ASP A 95 -9.91 -12.90 18.89
C ASP A 95 -9.54 -14.20 18.16
N MET A 96 -8.95 -15.12 18.91
CA MET A 96 -8.55 -16.44 18.39
C MET A 96 -9.75 -17.26 17.90
N THR A 97 -11.01 -16.86 18.13
CA THR A 97 -12.18 -17.54 17.56
C THR A 97 -12.54 -17.06 16.15
N ASN A 98 -11.90 -16.00 15.65
CA ASN A 98 -12.07 -15.51 14.28
C ASN A 98 -11.67 -16.61 13.27
N ILE A 99 -12.54 -16.84 12.29
CA ILE A 99 -12.36 -17.89 11.28
C ILE A 99 -11.13 -17.67 10.39
N ASP A 100 -10.81 -16.42 10.06
CA ASP A 100 -9.65 -16.09 9.23
C ASP A 100 -8.36 -16.33 10.03
N ILE A 101 -8.34 -15.98 11.33
CA ILE A 101 -7.21 -16.29 12.22
C ILE A 101 -7.03 -17.80 12.38
N GLN A 102 -8.12 -18.54 12.56
CA GLN A 102 -8.07 -20.01 12.64
C GLN A 102 -7.57 -20.66 11.36
N HIS A 103 -7.95 -20.10 10.20
CA HIS A 103 -7.44 -20.53 8.91
C HIS A 103 -5.92 -20.33 8.82
N ASP A 104 -5.42 -19.15 9.16
CA ASP A 104 -3.98 -18.82 9.07
C ASP A 104 -3.14 -19.68 10.05
N LEU A 105 -3.65 -19.97 11.25
CA LEU A 105 -2.96 -20.87 12.20
C LEU A 105 -2.81 -22.31 11.69
N GLN A 106 -3.73 -22.76 10.84
CA GLN A 106 -3.70 -24.09 10.24
C GLN A 106 -2.85 -24.12 8.96
N HIS A 107 -2.59 -22.96 8.35
CA HIS A 107 -1.90 -22.81 7.06
C HIS A 107 -0.86 -21.65 7.13
N PRO A 108 0.23 -21.81 7.90
CA PRO A 108 1.22 -20.76 8.11
C PRO A 108 2.09 -20.46 6.88
#